data_AF-A0A3D9DZE9-F1
#
_entry.id   AF-A0A3D9DZE9-F1
#
_cell.length_a   1.000
_cell.length_b   1.000
_cell.length_c   1.000
_cell.angle_alpha   90.00
_cell.angle_beta   90.00
_cell.angle_gamma   90.00
#
_symmetry.space_group_name_H-M   'P 1'
#
loop_
_entity.id
_entity.type
_entity.pdbx_description
1 polymer ?
#
loop_
_entity_poly.entity_id
_entity_poly.type
_entity_poly.pdbx_seq_one_letter_code
_entity_poly.pdbx_strand_id
1 'polypeptide(L)'
;MSDTDTGSDSALCAWLTRQSSAESVVISAQRRLGGGAVQDNLLLDVTVTGGPMAGEQRWVLRSDARASLAISASRAEEFVLLERAWHHGIRVPEPLWMCEDDSVLGRPFMIMRHVGGEASPRALVARAGDNAFEPLVEALGAELARIHALPLPDDALHQHQETDVVARQLFDFQTRLARLEQPQPVLAWALRWLARHPPAPSRTVLAHNDFRTGNLLIDDGQLEAVLDWEFAGLNDAFADIGWFCAPCWRFGGPGEAGGLGSIEAFLRGYENAGGERPDQKQLDGWIILATLRWAVIALEQSARHDSGVQPDLELALTSHLLPGLELDLLRLIPVDDEVDPTRLRHSANDVGVDGDGQALPGAWEALSTLNEEARDLMEITRQTLKSEIIPALEGEARHSALMVANALSIIARQQYQGESIWHQVRETLSHQLSLPMEPEDPHAAARTLVDEIHRGERDDPDRFEALRHLLREDALARARISQPRAAQAEQ
;
A
#
# COMPACT_ATOMS: atom_id res chain seq x y z
N MET A 1 -7.42 17.85 -22.92
CA MET A 1 -6.48 18.00 -24.06
C MET A 1 -5.14 17.43 -23.59
N SER A 2 -4.65 16.29 -24.06
CA SER A 2 -4.79 15.61 -25.35
C SER A 2 -5.42 14.22 -25.23
N ASP A 3 -6.52 13.98 -25.94
CA ASP A 3 -6.79 12.64 -26.47
C ASP A 3 -5.63 12.33 -27.43
N THR A 4 -4.83 11.31 -27.11
CA THR A 4 -3.86 10.76 -28.05
C THR A 4 -4.63 10.30 -29.28
N ASP A 5 -4.33 10.90 -30.43
CA ASP A 5 -4.97 10.60 -31.71
C ASP A 5 -4.59 9.18 -32.15
N THR A 6 -5.41 8.20 -31.76
CA THR A 6 -5.24 6.77 -32.05
C THR A 6 -6.16 6.30 -33.19
N GLY A 7 -6.56 7.21 -34.08
CA GLY A 7 -7.29 6.83 -35.29
C GLY A 7 -6.55 5.77 -36.12
N SER A 8 -7.24 5.16 -37.08
CA SER A 8 -6.67 4.12 -37.98
C SER A 8 -5.39 4.57 -38.71
N ASP A 9 -5.19 5.88 -38.86
CA ASP A 9 -4.02 6.49 -39.51
C ASP A 9 -2.97 7.03 -38.52
N SER A 10 -3.05 6.65 -37.24
CA SER A 10 -2.12 7.11 -36.20
C SER A 10 -0.71 6.50 -36.36
N ALA A 11 0.30 7.21 -35.85
CA ALA A 11 1.67 6.71 -35.77
C ALA A 11 1.74 5.37 -35.00
N LEU A 12 0.86 5.18 -34.02
CA LEU A 12 0.68 3.94 -33.28
C LEU A 12 0.20 2.79 -34.18
N CYS A 13 -0.86 2.97 -34.96
CA CYS A 13 -1.36 1.93 -35.89
C CYS A 13 -0.29 1.53 -36.91
N ALA A 14 0.45 2.51 -37.45
CA ALA A 14 1.55 2.25 -38.37
C ALA A 14 2.70 1.48 -37.71
N TRP A 15 3.01 1.80 -36.44
CA TRP A 15 4.02 1.09 -35.67
C TRP A 15 3.57 -0.35 -35.37
N LEU A 16 2.33 -0.56 -34.89
CA LEU A 16 1.75 -1.88 -34.62
C LEU A 16 1.71 -2.76 -35.89
N THR A 17 1.39 -2.18 -37.04
CA THR A 17 1.38 -2.91 -38.33
C THR A 17 2.76 -3.48 -38.64
N ARG A 18 3.82 -2.70 -38.42
CA ARG A 18 5.21 -3.17 -38.62
C ARG A 18 5.57 -4.26 -37.62
N GLN A 19 5.29 -4.06 -36.33
CA GLN A 19 5.66 -5.00 -35.27
C GLN A 19 4.96 -6.36 -35.40
N SER A 20 3.68 -6.35 -35.78
CA SER A 20 2.89 -7.56 -36.00
C SER A 20 3.11 -8.23 -37.36
N SER A 21 3.95 -7.65 -38.24
CA SER A 21 4.13 -8.11 -39.63
C SER A 21 2.80 -8.26 -40.38
N ALA A 22 1.84 -7.38 -40.08
CA ALA A 22 0.52 -7.37 -40.68
C ALA A 22 0.50 -6.51 -41.95
N GLU A 23 -0.53 -6.68 -42.78
CA GLU A 23 -0.84 -5.76 -43.88
C GLU A 23 -1.43 -4.46 -43.35
N SER A 24 -2.29 -4.55 -42.33
CA SER A 24 -2.83 -3.39 -41.62
C SER A 24 -3.27 -3.74 -40.20
N VAL A 25 -3.25 -2.74 -39.33
CA VAL A 25 -3.77 -2.79 -37.96
C VAL A 25 -4.71 -1.61 -37.75
N VAL A 26 -5.91 -1.89 -37.24
CA VAL A 26 -6.92 -0.88 -36.91
C VAL A 26 -7.30 -0.99 -35.44
N ILE A 27 -7.17 0.10 -34.70
CA ILE A 27 -7.70 0.22 -33.34
C ILE A 27 -9.17 0.65 -33.46
N SER A 28 -10.09 -0.25 -33.13
CA SER A 28 -11.54 0.00 -33.26
C SER A 28 -12.13 0.67 -32.02
N ALA A 29 -11.53 0.43 -30.85
CA ALA A 29 -11.87 1.11 -29.62
C ALA A 29 -10.65 1.19 -28.68
N GLN A 30 -10.66 2.21 -27.82
CA GLN A 30 -9.73 2.31 -26.71
C GLN A 30 -10.44 2.74 -25.44
N ARG A 31 -10.01 2.22 -24.31
CA ARG A 31 -10.51 2.65 -23.00
C ARG A 31 -9.40 2.63 -21.96
N ARG A 32 -9.43 3.60 -21.05
CA ARG A 32 -8.55 3.58 -19.89
C ARG A 32 -8.91 2.43 -18.97
N LEU A 33 -7.90 1.73 -18.47
CA LEU A 33 -8.05 0.77 -17.40
C LEU A 33 -7.79 1.48 -16.07
N GLY A 34 -8.61 1.21 -15.06
CA GLY A 34 -8.34 1.64 -13.69
C GLY A 34 -7.30 0.75 -13.03
N GLY A 35 -6.65 1.25 -11.98
CA GLY A 35 -5.55 0.55 -11.31
C GLY A 35 -4.20 0.88 -11.94
N GLY A 36 -3.30 1.44 -11.13
CA GLY A 36 -2.00 1.98 -11.56
C GLY A 36 -1.88 3.45 -11.18
N ALA A 37 -1.46 3.74 -9.94
CA ALA A 37 -1.35 5.11 -9.43
C ALA A 37 -0.30 5.96 -10.20
N VAL A 38 0.60 5.31 -10.93
CA VAL A 38 1.79 5.91 -11.56
C VAL A 38 1.85 5.64 -13.08
N GLN A 39 0.78 5.06 -13.68
CA GLN A 39 0.87 4.52 -15.04
C GLN A 39 -0.38 4.76 -15.88
N ASP A 40 -0.17 4.98 -17.19
CA ASP A 40 -1.23 5.09 -18.18
C ASP A 40 -1.46 3.72 -18.83
N ASN A 41 -2.54 3.05 -18.44
CA ASN A 41 -2.98 1.76 -19.00
C ASN A 41 -4.19 1.95 -19.92
N LEU A 42 -4.04 1.60 -21.20
CA LEU A 42 -5.12 1.65 -22.19
C LEU A 42 -5.39 0.24 -22.72
N LEU A 43 -6.65 -0.22 -22.62
CA LEU A 43 -7.10 -1.37 -23.40
C LEU A 43 -7.42 -0.92 -24.81
N LEU A 44 -6.89 -1.67 -25.78
CA LEU A 44 -7.10 -1.50 -27.21
C LEU A 44 -7.85 -2.72 -27.75
N ASP A 45 -8.98 -2.48 -28.41
CA ASP A 45 -9.63 -3.46 -29.29
C ASP A 45 -9.07 -3.26 -30.70
N VAL A 46 -8.46 -4.32 -31.27
CA VAL A 46 -7.60 -4.21 -32.45
C VAL A 46 -7.98 -5.26 -33.48
N THR A 47 -8.23 -4.84 -34.71
CA THR A 47 -8.38 -5.74 -35.87
C THR A 47 -7.07 -5.77 -36.65
N VAL A 48 -6.46 -6.95 -36.79
CA VAL A 48 -5.22 -7.18 -37.54
C VAL A 48 -5.54 -7.89 -38.85
N THR A 49 -5.11 -7.33 -39.98
CA THR A 49 -5.27 -7.95 -41.31
C THR A 49 -3.93 -8.46 -41.81
N GLY A 50 -3.85 -9.77 -42.10
CA GLY A 50 -2.62 -10.42 -42.54
C GLY A 50 -1.60 -10.64 -41.41
N GLY A 51 -0.56 -11.42 -41.69
CA GLY A 51 0.48 -11.76 -40.72
C GLY A 51 0.07 -12.82 -39.68
N PRO A 52 0.97 -13.15 -38.73
CA PRO A 52 0.77 -14.22 -37.74
C PRO A 52 -0.30 -13.92 -36.69
N MET A 53 -0.69 -12.65 -36.51
CA MET A 53 -1.67 -12.22 -35.51
C MET A 53 -3.02 -11.79 -36.11
N ALA A 54 -3.30 -12.18 -37.36
CA ALA A 54 -4.53 -11.79 -38.07
C ALA A 54 -5.80 -12.16 -37.28
N GLY A 55 -6.80 -11.27 -37.31
CA GLY A 55 -8.07 -11.39 -36.60
C GLY A 55 -8.28 -10.29 -35.55
N GLU A 56 -9.30 -10.50 -34.72
CA GLU A 56 -9.61 -9.63 -33.59
C GLU A 56 -8.68 -9.91 -32.42
N GLN A 57 -8.08 -8.85 -31.89
CA GLN A 57 -7.10 -8.87 -30.82
C GLN A 57 -7.52 -7.88 -29.72
N ARG A 58 -7.07 -8.17 -28.49
CA ARG A 58 -7.16 -7.23 -27.37
C ARG A 58 -5.81 -7.08 -26.74
N TRP A 59 -5.31 -5.84 -26.72
CA TRP A 59 -3.98 -5.51 -26.21
C TRP A 59 -4.05 -4.42 -25.16
N VAL A 60 -3.11 -4.44 -24.22
CA VAL A 60 -2.92 -3.37 -23.24
C VAL A 60 -1.70 -2.57 -23.65
N LEU A 61 -1.88 -1.28 -23.88
CA LEU A 61 -0.80 -0.32 -23.99
C LEU A 61 -0.52 0.23 -22.60
N ARG A 62 0.74 0.12 -22.19
CA ARG A 62 1.22 0.61 -20.90
C ARG A 62 2.37 1.58 -21.11
N SER A 63 2.21 2.79 -20.60
CA SER A 63 3.19 3.87 -20.71
C SER A 63 3.36 4.58 -19.37
N ASP A 64 4.49 5.26 -19.20
CA ASP A 64 4.78 5.99 -17.97
C ASP A 64 3.82 7.18 -17.81
N ALA A 65 3.30 7.38 -16.58
CA ALA A 65 2.58 8.61 -16.28
C ALA A 65 3.53 9.81 -16.28
N ARG A 66 2.96 11.02 -16.29
CA ARG A 66 3.74 12.28 -16.27
C ARG A 66 4.63 12.45 -15.03
N ALA A 67 4.37 11.71 -13.96
CA ALA A 67 5.19 11.67 -12.77
C ALA A 67 5.55 10.21 -12.47
N SER A 68 6.73 9.76 -12.93
CA SER A 68 7.27 8.45 -12.58
C SER A 68 7.99 8.51 -11.22
N LEU A 69 7.99 7.39 -10.49
CA LEU A 69 8.77 7.29 -9.26
C LEU A 69 10.22 6.94 -9.59
N ALA A 70 11.18 7.61 -8.95
CA ALA A 70 12.61 7.37 -9.17
C ALA A 70 13.07 5.95 -8.79
N ILE A 71 12.22 5.18 -8.09
CA ILE A 71 12.48 3.79 -7.69
C ILE A 71 11.88 2.76 -8.66
N SER A 72 11.04 3.18 -9.59
CA SER A 72 10.42 2.29 -10.57
C SER A 72 11.43 1.93 -11.65
N ALA A 73 11.42 0.67 -12.08
CA ALA A 73 12.11 0.26 -13.30
C ALA A 73 11.63 1.12 -14.47
N SER A 74 12.55 1.44 -15.38
CA SER A 74 12.16 2.02 -16.66
C SER A 74 11.25 1.05 -17.42
N ARG A 75 10.43 1.59 -18.34
CA ARG A 75 9.53 0.77 -19.15
C ARG A 75 10.24 -0.36 -19.92
N ALA A 76 11.47 -0.11 -20.37
CA ALA A 76 12.30 -1.09 -21.06
C ALA A 76 12.81 -2.19 -20.11
N GLU A 77 13.25 -1.82 -18.90
CA GLU A 77 13.67 -2.79 -17.88
C GLU A 77 12.51 -3.67 -17.43
N GLU A 78 11.33 -3.09 -17.21
CA GLU A 78 10.12 -3.85 -16.86
C GLU A 78 9.72 -4.80 -18.01
N PHE A 79 9.80 -4.36 -19.26
CA PHE A 79 9.48 -5.20 -20.42
C PHE A 79 10.39 -6.43 -20.51
N VAL A 80 11.71 -6.25 -20.38
CA VAL A 80 12.69 -7.35 -20.40
C VAL A 80 12.40 -8.35 -19.27
N LEU A 81 12.03 -7.85 -18.09
CA LEU A 81 11.67 -8.68 -16.96
C LEU A 81 10.40 -9.49 -17.23
N LEU A 82 9.36 -8.86 -17.75
CA LEU A 82 8.10 -9.52 -18.13
C LEU A 82 8.33 -10.56 -19.22
N GLU A 83 9.15 -10.27 -20.23
CA GLU A 83 9.50 -11.23 -21.28
C GLU A 83 10.13 -12.46 -20.65
N ARG A 84 11.11 -12.26 -19.77
CA ARG A 84 11.78 -13.36 -19.08
C ARG A 84 10.80 -14.18 -18.26
N ALA A 85 9.94 -13.53 -17.47
CA ALA A 85 8.95 -14.18 -16.61
C ALA A 85 7.97 -15.02 -17.47
N TRP A 86 7.44 -14.45 -18.55
CA TRP A 86 6.53 -15.12 -19.46
C TRP A 86 7.16 -16.36 -20.10
N HIS A 87 8.40 -16.26 -20.59
CA HIS A 87 9.11 -17.41 -21.19
C HIS A 87 9.38 -18.55 -20.20
N HIS A 88 9.44 -18.25 -18.90
CA HIS A 88 9.57 -19.26 -17.84
C HIS A 88 8.22 -19.78 -17.32
N GLY A 89 7.11 -19.39 -17.96
CA GLY A 89 5.78 -19.85 -17.59
C GLY A 89 5.21 -19.21 -16.32
N ILE A 90 5.73 -18.05 -15.92
CA ILE A 90 5.10 -17.22 -14.89
C ILE A 90 3.83 -16.61 -15.49
N ARG A 91 2.76 -16.58 -14.70
CA ARG A 91 1.48 -15.95 -15.08
C ARG A 91 1.63 -14.44 -15.09
N VAL A 92 2.08 -13.89 -16.21
CA VAL A 92 2.09 -12.46 -16.50
C VAL A 92 1.34 -12.22 -17.82
N PRO A 93 0.80 -11.02 -18.07
CA PRO A 93 0.32 -10.67 -19.40
C PRO A 93 1.45 -10.84 -20.42
N GLU A 94 1.19 -11.52 -21.54
CA GLU A 94 2.22 -11.76 -22.56
C GLU A 94 2.76 -10.42 -23.08
N PRO A 95 4.03 -10.09 -22.84
CA PRO A 95 4.64 -8.92 -23.45
C PRO A 95 4.79 -9.18 -24.95
N LEU A 96 4.31 -8.24 -25.76
CA LEU A 96 4.36 -8.37 -27.22
C LEU A 96 5.51 -7.53 -27.77
N TRP A 97 5.53 -6.22 -27.46
CA TRP A 97 6.51 -5.30 -28.02
C TRP A 97 6.80 -4.13 -27.09
N MET A 98 8.03 -3.61 -27.16
CA MET A 98 8.47 -2.38 -26.50
C MET A 98 8.78 -1.29 -27.53
N CYS A 99 8.38 -0.05 -27.26
CA CYS A 99 8.69 1.12 -28.06
C CYS A 99 9.39 2.17 -27.20
N GLU A 100 10.61 2.55 -27.56
CA GLU A 100 11.36 3.68 -26.97
C GLU A 100 11.39 4.90 -27.91
N ASP A 101 10.73 4.83 -29.07
CA ASP A 101 10.67 5.92 -30.04
C ASP A 101 9.55 6.91 -29.68
N ASP A 102 9.95 8.02 -29.07
CA ASP A 102 9.06 9.12 -28.68
C ASP A 102 8.28 9.71 -29.86
N SER A 103 8.69 9.50 -31.11
CA SER A 103 7.91 9.98 -32.27
C SER A 103 6.57 9.26 -32.47
N VAL A 104 6.36 8.10 -31.81
CA VAL A 104 5.15 7.30 -31.95
C VAL A 104 4.03 7.79 -31.01
N LEU A 105 4.32 7.98 -29.72
CA LEU A 105 3.34 8.39 -28.70
C LEU A 105 3.84 9.51 -27.76
N GLY A 106 4.99 10.11 -28.05
CA GLY A 106 5.61 11.15 -27.23
C GLY A 106 6.27 10.64 -25.95
N ARG A 107 6.33 9.33 -25.75
CA ARG A 107 6.97 8.66 -24.60
C ARG A 107 7.18 7.17 -24.88
N PRO A 108 8.06 6.48 -24.11
CA PRO A 108 8.17 5.03 -24.16
C PRO A 108 6.89 4.31 -23.71
N PHE A 109 6.58 3.20 -24.36
CA PHE A 109 5.44 2.35 -24.01
C PHE A 109 5.69 0.90 -24.39
N MET A 110 4.98 -0.01 -23.75
CA MET A 110 4.92 -1.41 -24.15
C MET A 110 3.50 -1.83 -24.49
N ILE A 111 3.41 -2.84 -25.34
CA ILE A 111 2.18 -3.53 -25.71
C ILE A 111 2.22 -4.93 -25.13
N MET A 112 1.14 -5.32 -24.45
CA MET A 112 0.96 -6.66 -23.89
C MET A 112 -0.37 -7.25 -24.35
N ARG A 113 -0.50 -8.58 -24.33
CA ARG A 113 -1.80 -9.22 -24.52
C ARG A 113 -2.72 -8.90 -23.34
N HIS A 114 -3.97 -8.55 -23.63
CA HIS A 114 -4.97 -8.38 -22.59
C HIS A 114 -5.32 -9.73 -21.97
N VAL A 115 -5.27 -9.81 -20.65
CA VAL A 115 -5.75 -10.93 -19.85
C VAL A 115 -7.05 -10.49 -19.17
N GLY A 116 -8.07 -11.34 -19.17
CA GLY A 116 -9.34 -11.06 -18.49
C GLY A 116 -9.27 -11.41 -17.01
N GLY A 117 -10.08 -10.74 -16.20
CA GLY A 117 -10.26 -11.06 -14.78
C GLY A 117 -10.60 -9.84 -13.94
N GLU A 118 -10.77 -10.06 -12.64
CA GLU A 118 -11.03 -9.04 -11.64
C GLU A 118 -9.72 -8.71 -10.90
N ALA A 119 -9.40 -7.41 -10.79
CA ALA A 119 -8.22 -6.90 -10.09
C ALA A 119 -8.59 -5.98 -8.91
N SER A 120 -9.87 -5.67 -8.71
CA SER A 120 -10.34 -4.85 -7.59
C SER A 120 -10.19 -5.63 -6.28
N PRO A 121 -9.29 -5.23 -5.36
CA PRO A 121 -9.05 -6.00 -4.15
C PRO A 121 -10.29 -6.05 -3.26
N ARG A 122 -11.09 -4.97 -3.22
CA ARG A 122 -12.36 -4.95 -2.47
C ARG A 122 -13.39 -5.92 -3.06
N ALA A 123 -13.46 -6.04 -4.39
CA ALA A 123 -14.38 -6.98 -5.03
C ALA A 123 -13.94 -8.43 -4.78
N LEU A 124 -12.65 -8.72 -4.90
CA LEU A 124 -12.07 -10.03 -4.65
C LEU A 124 -12.28 -10.48 -3.19
N VAL A 125 -11.97 -9.62 -2.23
CA VAL A 125 -12.17 -9.89 -0.80
C VAL A 125 -13.65 -10.07 -0.45
N ALA A 126 -14.54 -9.24 -1.02
CA ALA A 126 -15.98 -9.39 -0.81
C ALA A 126 -16.52 -10.71 -1.40
N ARG A 127 -15.95 -11.17 -2.53
CA ARG A 127 -16.30 -12.46 -3.15
C ARG A 127 -15.79 -13.66 -2.33
N ALA A 128 -14.61 -13.53 -1.71
CA ALA A 128 -14.09 -14.56 -0.81
C ALA A 128 -14.99 -14.74 0.42
N GLY A 129 -15.46 -13.63 1.02
CA GLY A 129 -16.35 -13.68 2.18
C GLY A 129 -15.77 -14.52 3.33
N ASP A 130 -16.61 -15.33 3.98
CA ASP A 130 -16.19 -16.27 5.03
C ASP A 130 -15.69 -17.62 4.47
N ASN A 131 -16.01 -17.92 3.21
CA ASN A 131 -15.55 -19.13 2.51
C ASN A 131 -14.21 -18.83 1.86
N ALA A 132 -13.16 -18.75 2.69
CA ALA A 132 -11.79 -18.48 2.28
C ALA A 132 -11.43 -19.20 0.96
N PHE A 133 -10.83 -18.46 0.04
CA PHE A 133 -10.36 -18.95 -1.25
C PHE A 133 -9.07 -19.78 -1.07
N GLU A 134 -9.08 -20.75 -0.15
CA GLU A 134 -7.91 -21.58 0.21
C GLU A 134 -7.22 -22.20 -1.02
N PRO A 135 -7.93 -22.78 -2.02
CA PRO A 135 -7.28 -23.31 -3.21
C PRO A 135 -6.61 -22.24 -4.08
N LEU A 136 -7.21 -21.04 -4.19
CA LEU A 136 -6.59 -19.93 -4.90
C LEU A 136 -5.35 -19.47 -4.13
N VAL A 137 -5.46 -19.26 -2.82
CA VAL A 137 -4.36 -18.79 -1.98
C VAL A 137 -3.18 -19.76 -2.02
N GLU A 138 -3.44 -21.06 -2.06
CA GLU A 138 -2.42 -22.08 -2.33
C GLU A 138 -1.80 -21.92 -3.73
N ALA A 139 -2.59 -21.66 -4.76
CA ALA A 139 -2.08 -21.36 -6.10
C ALA A 139 -1.25 -20.05 -6.16
N LEU A 140 -1.62 -19.04 -5.37
CA LEU A 140 -0.85 -17.79 -5.25
C LEU A 140 0.53 -18.04 -4.63
N GLY A 141 0.59 -18.85 -3.56
CA GLY A 141 1.86 -19.27 -2.96
C GLY A 141 2.73 -20.02 -3.97
N ALA A 142 2.13 -20.94 -4.72
CA ALA A 142 2.83 -21.69 -5.76
C ALA A 142 3.33 -20.82 -6.93
N GLU A 143 2.60 -19.76 -7.29
CA GLU A 143 3.06 -18.78 -8.28
C GLU A 143 4.25 -17.97 -7.75
N LEU A 144 4.18 -17.46 -6.51
CA LEU A 144 5.27 -16.69 -5.91
C LEU A 144 6.56 -17.52 -5.82
N ALA A 145 6.47 -18.81 -5.46
CA ALA A 145 7.61 -19.71 -5.47
C ALA A 145 8.24 -19.88 -6.86
N ARG A 146 7.41 -19.93 -7.92
CA ARG A 146 7.89 -19.96 -9.31
C ARG A 146 8.58 -18.66 -9.71
N ILE A 147 8.05 -17.51 -9.29
CA ILE A 147 8.71 -16.20 -9.49
C ILE A 147 10.08 -16.21 -8.82
N HIS A 148 10.14 -16.64 -7.56
CA HIS A 148 11.37 -16.73 -6.77
C HIS A 148 12.38 -17.76 -7.29
N ALA A 149 11.97 -18.67 -8.19
CA ALA A 149 12.82 -19.65 -8.84
C ALA A 149 13.39 -19.17 -10.18
N LEU A 150 13.02 -17.97 -10.66
CA LEU A 150 13.60 -17.41 -11.87
C LEU A 150 15.12 -17.29 -11.73
N PRO A 151 15.90 -17.74 -12.74
CA PRO A 151 17.35 -17.71 -12.66
C PRO A 151 17.84 -16.26 -12.54
N LEU A 152 18.86 -16.03 -11.73
CA LEU A 152 19.49 -14.72 -11.56
C LEU A 152 20.93 -14.74 -12.09
N PRO A 153 21.44 -13.64 -12.64
CA PRO A 153 22.86 -13.53 -12.98
C PRO A 153 23.74 -13.70 -11.73
N ASP A 154 24.82 -14.47 -11.84
CA ASP A 154 25.70 -14.78 -10.71
C ASP A 154 26.28 -13.50 -10.07
N ASP A 155 26.70 -12.53 -10.88
CA ASP A 155 27.27 -11.26 -10.43
C ASP A 155 26.29 -10.44 -9.58
N ALA A 156 25.01 -10.39 -9.98
CA ALA A 156 23.97 -9.70 -9.24
C ALA A 156 23.68 -10.37 -7.88
N LEU A 157 23.73 -11.70 -7.83
CA LEU A 157 23.60 -12.47 -6.57
C LEU A 157 24.73 -12.18 -5.59
N HIS A 158 25.99 -12.17 -6.06
CA HIS A 158 27.15 -11.93 -5.19
C HIS A 158 27.09 -10.53 -4.55
N GLN A 159 26.81 -9.49 -5.33
CA GLN A 159 26.71 -8.12 -4.81
C GLN A 159 25.62 -7.95 -3.76
N HIS A 160 24.48 -8.63 -3.95
CA HIS A 160 23.37 -8.55 -3.02
C HIS A 160 23.64 -9.32 -1.72
N GLN A 161 24.28 -10.51 -1.80
CA GLN A 161 24.61 -11.34 -0.63
C GLN A 161 25.63 -10.69 0.31
N GLU A 162 26.49 -9.80 -0.18
CA GLU A 162 27.44 -9.06 0.65
C GLU A 162 26.77 -7.98 1.53
N THR A 163 25.49 -7.68 1.29
CA THR A 163 24.74 -6.63 2.01
C THR A 163 23.72 -7.25 2.96
N ASP A 164 23.71 -6.82 4.22
CA ASP A 164 22.60 -7.13 5.14
C ASP A 164 21.35 -6.34 4.70
N VAL A 165 20.45 -7.06 4.02
CA VAL A 165 19.23 -6.53 3.41
C VAL A 165 18.31 -5.88 4.43
N VAL A 166 18.15 -6.51 5.60
CA VAL A 166 17.29 -5.99 6.66
C VAL A 166 17.91 -4.72 7.23
N ALA A 167 19.19 -4.75 7.62
CA ALA A 167 19.87 -3.59 8.18
C ALA A 167 19.86 -2.40 7.20
N ARG A 168 20.08 -2.66 5.89
CA ARG A 168 19.99 -1.64 4.85
C ARG A 168 18.59 -1.05 4.75
N GLN A 169 17.53 -1.87 4.74
CA GLN A 169 16.16 -1.37 4.68
C GLN A 169 15.80 -0.53 5.92
N LEU A 170 16.19 -0.96 7.12
CA LEU A 170 15.96 -0.18 8.33
C LEU A 170 16.69 1.17 8.30
N PHE A 171 17.93 1.19 7.83
CA PHE A 171 18.69 2.44 7.65
C PHE A 171 18.03 3.37 6.61
N ASP A 172 17.58 2.81 5.48
CA ASP A 172 16.88 3.55 4.44
C ASP A 172 15.57 4.17 4.98
N PHE A 173 14.77 3.40 5.73
CA PHE A 173 13.54 3.89 6.35
C PHE A 173 13.81 4.97 7.39
N GLN A 174 14.80 4.79 8.26
CA GLN A 174 15.20 5.81 9.23
C GLN A 174 15.61 7.11 8.52
N THR A 175 16.38 7.01 7.45
CA THR A 175 16.81 8.16 6.64
C THR A 175 15.63 8.88 5.97
N ARG A 176 14.66 8.12 5.46
CA ARG A 176 13.44 8.69 4.84
C ARG A 176 12.57 9.40 5.88
N LEU A 177 12.35 8.80 7.04
CA LEU A 177 11.58 9.41 8.13
C LEU A 177 12.24 10.68 8.66
N ALA A 178 13.58 10.73 8.73
CA ALA A 178 14.32 11.92 9.16
C ALA A 178 14.18 13.13 8.21
N ARG A 179 13.70 12.91 6.97
CA ARG A 179 13.43 13.99 5.99
C ARG A 179 12.03 14.56 6.10
N LEU A 180 11.14 13.94 6.87
CA LEU A 180 9.79 14.43 7.09
C LEU A 180 9.79 15.55 8.14
N GLU A 181 8.93 16.55 7.95
CA GLU A 181 8.78 17.64 8.92
C GLU A 181 8.17 17.17 10.24
N GLN A 182 7.21 16.23 10.16
CA GLN A 182 6.50 15.69 11.30
C GLN A 182 7.20 14.43 11.85
N PRO A 183 7.61 14.42 13.13
CA PRO A 183 8.20 13.23 13.75
C PRO A 183 7.19 12.08 13.85
N GLN A 184 7.67 10.84 13.74
CA GLN A 184 6.86 9.62 13.73
C GLN A 184 7.26 8.67 14.88
N PRO A 185 6.81 8.91 16.13
CA PRO A 185 7.22 8.12 17.28
C PRO A 185 6.92 6.63 17.19
N VAL A 186 5.75 6.23 16.65
CA VAL A 186 5.39 4.81 16.48
C VAL A 186 6.33 4.11 15.50
N LEU A 187 6.64 4.76 14.38
CA LEU A 187 7.54 4.19 13.38
C LEU A 187 8.99 4.13 13.89
N ALA A 188 9.43 5.13 14.66
CA ALA A 188 10.73 5.09 15.34
C ALA A 188 10.81 3.94 16.35
N TRP A 189 9.74 3.71 17.13
CA TRP A 189 9.63 2.60 18.08
C TRP A 189 9.68 1.24 17.36
N ALA A 190 8.92 1.08 16.26
CA ALA A 190 8.94 -0.15 15.46
C ALA A 190 10.30 -0.39 14.79
N LEU A 191 10.94 0.65 14.25
CA LEU A 191 12.31 0.59 13.72
C LEU A 191 13.30 0.13 14.79
N ARG A 192 13.21 0.68 16.01
CA ARG A 192 14.08 0.29 17.13
C ARG A 192 13.88 -1.18 17.50
N TRP A 193 12.65 -1.66 17.51
CA TRP A 193 12.35 -3.07 17.75
C TRP A 193 12.97 -3.97 16.68
N LEU A 194 12.75 -3.66 15.40
CA LEU A 194 13.30 -4.43 14.27
C LEU A 194 14.83 -4.42 14.24
N ALA A 195 15.47 -3.31 14.62
CA ALA A 195 16.93 -3.23 14.72
C ALA A 195 17.49 -4.16 15.81
N ARG A 196 16.72 -4.43 16.88
CA ARG A 196 17.09 -5.35 17.97
C ARG A 196 16.66 -6.79 17.70
N HIS A 197 15.67 -6.98 16.85
CA HIS A 197 15.09 -8.28 16.50
C HIS A 197 14.93 -8.42 14.98
N PRO A 198 16.03 -8.32 14.21
CA PRO A 198 15.93 -8.42 12.75
C PRO A 198 15.37 -9.81 12.38
N PRO A 199 14.39 -9.89 11.45
CA PRO A 199 13.96 -11.19 10.94
C PRO A 199 15.16 -11.91 10.31
N ALA A 200 15.27 -13.22 10.56
CA ALA A 200 16.34 -13.99 9.95
C ALA A 200 16.12 -14.06 8.43
N PRO A 201 17.17 -13.78 7.62
CA PRO A 201 17.04 -13.76 6.17
C PRO A 201 16.90 -15.18 5.59
N SER A 202 16.32 -15.25 4.40
CA SER A 202 16.32 -16.40 3.49
C SER A 202 17.29 -16.13 2.32
N ARG A 203 17.18 -16.93 1.25
CA ARG A 203 17.94 -16.72 0.02
C ARG A 203 17.50 -15.45 -0.70
N THR A 204 18.43 -14.81 -1.39
CA THR A 204 18.14 -13.74 -2.35
C THR A 204 17.44 -14.31 -3.59
N VAL A 205 16.35 -13.66 -4.02
CA VAL A 205 15.54 -14.02 -5.18
C VAL A 205 15.19 -12.78 -5.98
N LEU A 206 14.63 -12.97 -7.18
CA LEU A 206 13.87 -11.93 -7.84
C LEU A 206 12.53 -11.80 -7.11
N ALA A 207 12.42 -10.80 -6.25
CA ALA A 207 11.17 -10.47 -5.57
C ALA A 207 10.34 -9.56 -6.46
N HIS A 208 9.03 -9.75 -6.44
CA HIS A 208 8.07 -8.83 -7.03
C HIS A 208 8.08 -7.48 -6.30
N ASN A 209 8.33 -7.49 -4.99
CA ASN A 209 8.30 -6.36 -4.06
C ASN A 209 6.94 -5.65 -3.91
N ASP A 210 5.95 -5.98 -4.72
CA ASP A 210 4.56 -5.53 -4.57
C ASP A 210 3.54 -6.67 -4.82
N PHE A 211 3.84 -7.88 -4.34
CA PHE A 211 2.93 -9.03 -4.48
C PHE A 211 1.75 -8.90 -3.50
N ARG A 212 0.63 -8.33 -3.96
CA ARG A 212 -0.58 -8.06 -3.15
C ARG A 212 -1.86 -8.23 -3.97
N THR A 213 -3.00 -8.45 -3.30
CA THR A 213 -4.31 -8.72 -3.94
C THR A 213 -4.72 -7.71 -5.01
N GLY A 214 -4.35 -6.43 -4.88
CA GLY A 214 -4.64 -5.42 -5.89
C GLY A 214 -3.79 -5.49 -7.17
N ASN A 215 -2.79 -6.37 -7.20
CA ASN A 215 -1.91 -6.62 -8.35
C ASN A 215 -2.09 -8.05 -8.89
N LEU A 216 -3.17 -8.73 -8.49
CA LEU A 216 -3.52 -10.05 -8.97
C LEU A 216 -4.76 -9.94 -9.84
N LEU A 217 -4.71 -10.54 -11.02
CA LEU A 217 -5.87 -10.68 -11.89
C LEU A 217 -6.46 -12.08 -11.68
N ILE A 218 -7.69 -12.14 -11.18
CA ILE A 218 -8.34 -13.40 -10.81
C ILE A 218 -9.65 -13.56 -11.59
N ASP A 219 -9.82 -14.71 -12.21
CA ASP A 219 -11.07 -15.09 -12.88
C ASP A 219 -11.53 -16.46 -12.41
N ASP A 220 -12.84 -16.61 -12.15
CA ASP A 220 -13.44 -17.85 -11.64
C ASP A 220 -12.65 -18.58 -10.53
N GLY A 221 -12.03 -17.81 -9.62
CA GLY A 221 -11.25 -18.34 -8.50
C GLY A 221 -9.87 -18.91 -8.89
N GLN A 222 -9.36 -18.56 -10.07
CA GLN A 222 -8.03 -18.89 -10.56
C GLN A 222 -7.20 -17.63 -10.76
N LEU A 223 -5.89 -17.73 -10.55
CA LEU A 223 -4.96 -16.65 -10.89
C LEU A 223 -4.74 -16.63 -12.41
N GLU A 224 -5.04 -15.52 -13.06
CA GLU A 224 -4.83 -15.32 -14.49
C GLU A 224 -3.50 -14.60 -14.77
N ALA A 225 -3.17 -13.58 -13.98
CA ALA A 225 -1.92 -12.84 -14.12
C ALA A 225 -1.50 -12.12 -12.83
N VAL A 226 -0.19 -12.00 -12.64
CA VAL A 226 0.46 -11.09 -11.69
C VAL A 226 0.85 -9.82 -12.44
N LEU A 227 0.41 -8.68 -11.92
CA LEU A 227 0.54 -7.35 -12.52
C LEU A 227 1.55 -6.51 -11.76
N ASP A 228 1.96 -5.40 -12.37
CA ASP A 228 2.72 -4.32 -11.74
C ASP A 228 4.12 -4.69 -11.22
N TRP A 229 5.00 -5.01 -12.17
CA TRP A 229 6.37 -5.47 -11.91
C TRP A 229 7.38 -4.32 -11.79
N GLU A 230 6.92 -3.07 -11.67
CA GLU A 230 7.79 -1.89 -11.71
C GLU A 230 8.75 -1.78 -10.51
N PHE A 231 8.44 -2.46 -9.40
CA PHE A 231 9.31 -2.53 -8.21
C PHE A 231 10.08 -3.85 -8.10
N ALA A 232 9.92 -4.76 -9.05
CA ALA A 232 10.56 -6.06 -8.98
C ALA A 232 12.08 -5.92 -9.03
N GLY A 233 12.76 -6.70 -8.20
CA GLY A 233 14.20 -6.59 -8.01
C GLY A 233 14.73 -7.60 -7.02
N LEU A 234 16.05 -7.63 -6.83
CA LEU A 234 16.68 -8.53 -5.87
C LEU A 234 16.25 -8.17 -4.45
N ASN A 235 15.78 -9.17 -3.70
CA ASN A 235 15.45 -9.05 -2.29
C ASN A 235 15.46 -10.42 -1.61
N ASP A 236 15.22 -10.43 -0.30
CA ASP A 236 14.94 -11.65 0.45
C ASP A 236 13.61 -12.28 0.01
N ALA A 237 13.57 -13.61 -0.12
CA ALA A 237 12.36 -14.33 -0.50
C ALA A 237 11.19 -14.11 0.45
N PHE A 238 11.43 -13.89 1.74
CA PHE A 238 10.38 -13.67 2.72
C PHE A 238 9.82 -12.24 2.70
N ALA A 239 10.45 -11.30 1.99
CA ALA A 239 9.94 -9.94 1.84
C ALA A 239 8.58 -9.92 1.14
N ASP A 240 8.40 -10.69 0.06
CA ASP A 240 7.11 -10.79 -0.63
C ASP A 240 6.05 -11.57 0.18
N ILE A 241 6.46 -12.58 0.95
CA ILE A 241 5.55 -13.31 1.84
C ILE A 241 5.03 -12.38 2.93
N GLY A 242 5.94 -11.68 3.62
CA GLY A 242 5.58 -10.70 4.63
C GLY A 242 4.69 -9.58 4.07
N TRP A 243 4.98 -9.12 2.84
CA TRP A 243 4.14 -8.16 2.14
C TRP A 243 2.73 -8.69 1.90
N PHE A 244 2.57 -9.86 1.30
CA PHE A 244 1.25 -10.42 1.00
C PHE A 244 0.40 -10.67 2.26
N CYS A 245 1.04 -11.06 3.37
CA CYS A 245 0.39 -11.41 4.63
C CYS A 245 0.15 -10.22 5.57
N ALA A 246 0.70 -9.04 5.26
CA ALA A 246 0.57 -7.87 6.12
C ALA A 246 -0.89 -7.38 6.22
N PRO A 247 -1.35 -6.94 7.41
CA PRO A 247 -2.74 -6.51 7.61
C PRO A 247 -3.23 -5.42 6.65
N CYS A 248 -2.33 -4.50 6.26
CA CYS A 248 -2.62 -3.41 5.34
C CYS A 248 -3.07 -3.88 3.95
N TRP A 249 -2.75 -5.12 3.56
CA TRP A 249 -3.10 -5.70 2.26
C TRP A 249 -4.29 -6.66 2.32
N ARG A 250 -5.01 -6.72 3.44
CA ARG A 250 -6.24 -7.52 3.59
C ARG A 250 -7.49 -6.82 3.09
N PHE A 251 -7.44 -5.50 2.87
CA PHE A 251 -8.54 -4.68 2.37
C PHE A 251 -9.87 -4.83 3.15
N GLY A 252 -9.79 -5.12 4.45
CA GLY A 252 -10.93 -5.37 5.32
C GLY A 252 -11.48 -6.80 5.28
N GLY A 253 -10.80 -7.71 4.58
CA GLY A 253 -11.12 -9.13 4.54
C GLY A 253 -10.65 -9.89 5.78
N PRO A 254 -11.33 -11.00 6.14
CA PRO A 254 -10.94 -11.83 7.28
C PRO A 254 -9.74 -12.73 6.98
N GLY A 255 -9.44 -13.01 5.70
CA GLY A 255 -8.32 -13.85 5.30
C GLY A 255 -6.97 -13.22 5.64
N GLU A 256 -6.09 -14.00 6.26
CA GLU A 256 -4.78 -13.52 6.72
C GLU A 256 -3.81 -13.23 5.56
N ALA A 257 -3.92 -13.99 4.47
CA ALA A 257 -3.12 -13.83 3.25
C ALA A 257 -3.90 -12.99 2.22
N GLY A 258 -3.51 -11.73 2.04
CA GLY A 258 -4.12 -10.80 1.08
C GLY A 258 -5.63 -10.50 1.30
N GLY A 259 -6.21 -10.91 2.43
CA GLY A 259 -7.66 -10.83 2.65
C GLY A 259 -8.46 -11.99 2.04
N LEU A 260 -7.79 -12.98 1.43
CA LEU A 260 -8.42 -14.01 0.60
C LEU A 260 -8.54 -15.38 1.29
N GLY A 261 -7.62 -15.73 2.19
CA GLY A 261 -7.63 -17.00 2.92
C GLY A 261 -6.48 -17.11 3.92
N SER A 262 -6.22 -18.32 4.43
CA SER A 262 -5.22 -18.54 5.47
C SER A 262 -3.77 -18.36 5.00
N ILE A 263 -2.90 -17.91 5.90
CA ILE A 263 -1.45 -17.94 5.67
C ILE A 263 -0.97 -19.38 5.44
N GLU A 264 -1.57 -20.35 6.13
CA GLU A 264 -1.19 -21.76 6.01
C GLU A 264 -1.36 -22.29 4.59
N ALA A 265 -2.47 -21.99 3.90
CA ALA A 265 -2.63 -22.39 2.50
C ALA A 265 -1.61 -21.73 1.59
N PHE A 266 -1.32 -20.44 1.82
CA PHE A 266 -0.32 -19.72 1.04
C PHE A 266 1.06 -20.37 1.19
N LEU A 267 1.49 -20.61 2.42
CA LEU A 267 2.79 -21.24 2.71
C LEU A 267 2.87 -22.67 2.20
N ARG A 268 1.78 -23.46 2.32
CA ARG A 268 1.71 -24.81 1.74
C ARG A 268 1.92 -24.79 0.23
N GLY A 269 1.27 -23.86 -0.47
CA GLY A 269 1.44 -23.70 -1.92
C GLY A 269 2.86 -23.28 -2.31
N TYR A 270 3.42 -22.34 -1.56
CA TYR A 270 4.79 -21.86 -1.76
C TYR A 270 5.82 -22.98 -1.55
N GLU A 271 5.71 -23.74 -0.46
CA GLU A 271 6.57 -24.87 -0.13
C GLU A 271 6.45 -26.01 -1.18
N ASN A 272 5.23 -26.37 -1.56
CA ASN A 272 4.97 -27.43 -2.56
C ASN A 272 5.57 -27.11 -3.94
N ALA A 273 5.72 -25.82 -4.27
CA ALA A 273 6.35 -25.35 -5.50
C ALA A 273 7.87 -25.15 -5.40
N GLY A 274 8.50 -25.55 -4.28
CA GLY A 274 9.95 -25.50 -4.08
C GLY A 274 10.48 -24.25 -3.37
N GLY A 275 9.59 -23.45 -2.78
CA GLY A 275 9.94 -22.34 -1.91
C GLY A 275 10.38 -22.82 -0.52
N GLU A 276 11.24 -22.05 0.14
CA GLU A 276 11.60 -22.28 1.55
C GLU A 276 10.48 -21.79 2.47
N ARG A 277 10.05 -22.59 3.44
CA ARG A 277 9.02 -22.18 4.38
C ARG A 277 9.63 -21.37 5.55
N PRO A 278 9.18 -20.13 5.83
CA PRO A 278 9.62 -19.41 7.02
C PRO A 278 9.09 -20.11 8.28
N ASP A 279 9.89 -20.10 9.35
CA ASP A 279 9.36 -20.37 10.68
C ASP A 279 8.45 -19.21 11.16
N GLN A 280 7.71 -19.42 12.25
CA GLN A 280 6.76 -18.42 12.74
C GLN A 280 7.44 -17.09 13.09
N LYS A 281 8.63 -17.14 13.71
CA LYS A 281 9.36 -15.93 14.13
C LYS A 281 9.86 -15.14 12.93
N GLN A 282 10.34 -15.84 11.88
CA GLN A 282 10.70 -15.22 10.61
C GLN A 282 9.49 -14.56 9.97
N LEU A 283 8.39 -15.29 9.85
CA LEU A 283 7.16 -14.78 9.25
C LEU A 283 6.67 -13.51 9.96
N ASP A 284 6.56 -13.54 11.29
CA ASP A 284 6.11 -12.40 12.08
C ASP A 284 7.01 -11.18 11.88
N GLY A 285 8.34 -11.37 11.92
CA GLY A 285 9.30 -10.30 11.69
C GLY A 285 9.21 -9.69 10.29
N TRP A 286 9.00 -10.51 9.26
CA TRP A 286 8.81 -10.04 7.88
C TRP A 286 7.47 -9.33 7.66
N ILE A 287 6.39 -9.74 8.35
CA ILE A 287 5.09 -9.04 8.35
C ILE A 287 5.21 -7.66 9.03
N ILE A 288 5.92 -7.57 10.15
CA ILE A 288 6.19 -6.30 10.86
C ILE A 288 6.99 -5.37 9.95
N LEU A 289 8.07 -5.87 9.32
CA LEU A 289 8.89 -5.09 8.40
C LEU A 289 8.09 -4.61 7.18
N ALA A 290 7.22 -5.45 6.62
CA ALA A 290 6.33 -5.09 5.52
C ALA A 290 5.34 -3.98 5.90
N THR A 291 4.75 -4.05 7.10
CA THR A 291 3.80 -3.04 7.60
C THR A 291 4.52 -1.71 7.84
N LEU A 292 5.72 -1.74 8.41
CA LEU A 292 6.57 -0.56 8.56
C LEU A 292 6.94 0.05 7.20
N ARG A 293 7.37 -0.78 6.25
CA ARG A 293 7.71 -0.35 4.89
C ARG A 293 6.54 0.38 4.24
N TRP A 294 5.32 -0.15 4.36
CA TRP A 294 4.14 0.51 3.81
C TRP A 294 3.82 1.84 4.53
N ALA A 295 3.97 1.91 5.86
CA ALA A 295 3.78 3.16 6.60
C ALA A 295 4.74 4.28 6.15
N VAL A 296 6.01 3.95 5.91
CA VAL A 296 7.00 4.89 5.37
C VAL A 296 6.62 5.33 3.96
N ILE A 297 6.26 4.40 3.08
CA ILE A 297 5.83 4.72 1.71
C ILE A 297 4.58 5.62 1.72
N ALA A 298 3.59 5.33 2.57
CA ALA A 298 2.37 6.12 2.69
C ALA A 298 2.65 7.58 3.11
N LEU A 299 3.60 7.79 4.03
CA LEU A 299 4.07 9.12 4.41
C LEU A 299 4.78 9.85 3.26
N GLU A 300 5.64 9.16 2.52
CA GLU A 300 6.34 9.76 1.36
C GLU A 300 5.35 10.16 0.25
N GLN A 301 4.31 9.35 0.01
CA GLN A 301 3.27 9.68 -0.96
C GLN A 301 2.45 10.91 -0.54
N SER A 302 2.16 11.06 0.76
CA SER A 302 1.53 12.30 1.27
C SER A 302 2.41 13.52 1.10
N ALA A 303 3.70 13.43 1.44
CA ALA A 303 4.61 14.56 1.34
C ALA A 303 4.72 15.09 -0.10
N ARG A 304 4.61 14.20 -1.11
CA ARG A 304 4.55 14.60 -2.52
C ARG A 304 3.27 15.35 -2.88
N HIS A 305 2.13 14.95 -2.32
CA HIS A 305 0.89 15.70 -2.46
C HIS A 305 1.01 17.11 -1.87
N ASP A 306 1.45 17.20 -0.62
CA ASP A 306 1.53 18.45 0.15
C ASP A 306 2.51 19.46 -0.47
N SER A 307 3.58 18.97 -1.11
CA SER A 307 4.53 19.80 -1.87
C SER A 307 3.97 20.41 -3.17
N GLY A 308 2.74 20.03 -3.57
CA GLY A 308 2.09 20.48 -4.80
C GLY A 308 2.62 19.84 -6.09
N VAL A 309 3.52 18.84 -5.98
CA VAL A 309 4.09 18.12 -7.12
C VAL A 309 3.04 17.28 -7.84
N GLN A 310 2.08 16.69 -7.10
CA GLN A 310 0.96 15.94 -7.66
C GLN A 310 -0.31 16.15 -6.82
N PRO A 311 -1.20 17.10 -7.19
CA PRO A 311 -2.48 17.27 -6.53
C PRO A 311 -3.41 16.11 -6.91
N ASP A 312 -3.43 15.06 -6.09
CA ASP A 312 -4.22 13.85 -6.27
C ASP A 312 -4.92 13.49 -4.94
N LEU A 313 -6.24 13.25 -5.00
CA LEU A 313 -7.06 12.97 -3.82
C LEU A 313 -6.73 11.60 -3.19
N GLU A 314 -6.33 10.61 -3.98
CA GLU A 314 -5.92 9.29 -3.49
C GLU A 314 -4.61 9.39 -2.71
N LEU A 315 -3.63 10.15 -3.25
CA LEU A 315 -2.38 10.44 -2.54
C LEU A 315 -2.63 11.24 -1.26
N ALA A 316 -3.51 12.24 -1.29
CA ALA A 316 -3.89 13.02 -0.11
C ALA A 316 -4.54 12.15 0.99
N LEU A 317 -5.37 11.19 0.59
CA LEU A 317 -6.01 10.24 1.50
C LEU A 317 -5.05 9.17 2.04
N THR A 318 -3.88 8.99 1.43
CA THR A 318 -2.91 7.96 1.83
C THR A 318 -2.29 8.25 3.21
N SER A 319 -2.06 9.52 3.60
CA SER A 319 -1.61 9.85 4.96
C SER A 319 -2.62 9.45 6.04
N HIS A 320 -3.91 9.48 5.71
CA HIS A 320 -4.96 9.04 6.61
C HIS A 320 -4.97 7.52 6.84
N LEU A 321 -4.15 6.75 6.08
CA LEU A 321 -3.89 5.34 6.36
C LEU A 321 -2.92 5.13 7.53
N LEU A 322 -2.09 6.12 7.87
CA LEU A 322 -1.02 5.96 8.86
C LEU A 322 -1.49 5.49 10.25
N PRO A 323 -2.55 6.07 10.85
CA PRO A 323 -2.96 5.65 12.20
C PRO A 323 -3.37 4.17 12.30
N GLY A 324 -3.99 3.63 11.25
CA GLY A 324 -4.28 2.19 11.17
C GLY A 324 -3.01 1.36 11.08
N LEU A 325 -2.02 1.79 10.29
CA LEU A 325 -0.73 1.09 10.15
C LEU A 325 0.08 1.10 11.45
N GLU A 326 0.00 2.19 12.20
CA GLU A 326 0.62 2.31 13.51
C GLU A 326 -0.03 1.37 14.53
N LEU A 327 -1.36 1.26 14.54
CA LEU A 327 -2.06 0.28 15.36
C LEU A 327 -1.70 -1.15 14.97
N ASP A 328 -1.57 -1.44 13.67
CA ASP A 328 -1.10 -2.74 13.20
C ASP A 328 0.32 -3.04 13.71
N LEU A 329 1.27 -2.11 13.62
CA LEU A 329 2.62 -2.28 14.17
C LEU A 329 2.62 -2.50 15.68
N LEU A 330 1.87 -1.68 16.40
CA LEU A 330 1.72 -1.78 17.86
C LEU A 330 1.00 -3.06 18.30
N ARG A 331 0.31 -3.76 17.40
CA ARG A 331 -0.32 -5.05 17.66
C ARG A 331 0.59 -6.23 17.29
N LEU A 332 1.23 -6.15 16.13
CA LEU A 332 2.09 -7.20 15.58
C LEU A 332 3.37 -7.39 16.39
N ILE A 333 3.95 -6.31 16.91
CA ILE A 333 5.18 -6.40 17.70
C ILE A 333 4.86 -7.10 19.05
N PRO A 334 5.51 -8.24 19.36
CA PRO A 334 5.20 -9.04 20.54
C PRO A 334 5.53 -8.27 21.83
N VAL A 335 4.72 -8.51 22.86
CA VAL A 335 4.97 -8.04 24.24
C VAL A 335 5.86 -9.06 24.95
N ASP A 336 6.72 -8.59 25.84
CA ASP A 336 7.33 -9.48 26.85
C ASP A 336 6.31 -9.71 27.97
N ASP A 337 5.76 -10.93 28.07
CA ASP A 337 4.68 -11.29 29.01
C ASP A 337 5.04 -11.04 30.49
N GLU A 338 6.33 -10.85 30.81
CA GLU A 338 6.82 -10.54 32.16
C GLU A 338 6.75 -9.05 32.54
N VAL A 339 6.47 -8.17 31.57
CA VAL A 339 6.43 -6.72 31.77
C VAL A 339 5.04 -6.27 32.22
N ASP A 340 4.95 -5.69 33.41
CA ASP A 340 3.71 -5.09 33.91
C ASP A 340 3.52 -3.70 33.26
N PRO A 341 2.54 -3.53 32.36
CA PRO A 341 2.34 -2.29 31.63
C PRO A 341 1.90 -1.13 32.54
N THR A 342 1.54 -1.42 33.79
CA THR A 342 1.17 -0.43 34.78
C THR A 342 2.35 0.19 35.52
N ARG A 343 3.60 -0.24 35.29
CA ARG A 343 4.78 0.27 36.02
C ARG A 343 5.12 1.74 35.74
N LEU A 344 4.80 2.28 34.57
CA LEU A 344 4.86 3.74 34.33
C LEU A 344 3.65 4.50 34.91
N ARG A 345 2.62 3.84 35.47
CA ARG A 345 1.47 4.51 36.12
C ARG A 345 1.80 5.11 37.49
N HIS A 346 3.04 5.53 37.73
CA HIS A 346 3.34 6.35 38.90
C HIS A 346 2.83 7.78 38.63
N SER A 347 1.66 8.08 39.20
CA SER A 347 0.96 9.38 39.24
C SER A 347 -0.12 9.66 38.18
N ALA A 348 -0.98 8.69 37.84
CA ALA A 348 -2.20 8.95 37.07
C ALA A 348 -3.43 9.33 37.94
N ASN A 349 -3.29 9.44 39.27
CA ASN A 349 -4.43 9.63 40.18
C ASN A 349 -4.82 11.09 40.48
N ASP A 350 -4.37 12.07 39.68
CA ASP A 350 -4.74 13.48 39.91
C ASP A 350 -5.18 14.24 38.65
N VAL A 351 -5.46 13.54 37.55
CA VAL A 351 -6.19 14.13 36.41
C VAL A 351 -7.53 13.43 36.34
N GLY A 352 -8.58 14.10 36.82
CA GLY A 352 -9.95 13.62 36.72
C GLY A 352 -10.33 13.39 35.26
N VAL A 353 -10.27 12.13 34.82
CA VAL A 353 -10.98 11.68 33.64
C VAL A 353 -12.42 11.40 34.07
N ASP A 354 -13.17 12.46 34.36
CA ASP A 354 -14.63 12.39 34.31
C ASP A 354 -15.03 12.41 32.82
N GLY A 355 -14.76 11.30 32.16
CA GLY A 355 -15.27 10.99 30.84
C GLY A 355 -16.17 9.78 30.99
N ASP A 356 -17.45 10.01 31.30
CA ASP A 356 -18.48 9.00 31.09
C ASP A 356 -18.23 8.35 29.72
N GLY A 357 -18.27 7.02 29.68
CA GLY A 357 -18.19 6.21 28.46
C GLY A 357 -19.38 6.45 27.55
N GLN A 358 -19.58 7.68 27.10
CA GLN A 358 -20.51 8.05 26.06
C GLN A 358 -19.89 7.56 24.75
N ALA A 359 -20.62 6.67 24.07
CA ALA A 359 -20.35 6.34 22.69
C ALA A 359 -20.10 7.64 21.91
N LEU A 360 -19.05 7.68 21.10
CA LEU A 360 -18.78 8.82 20.23
C LEU A 360 -20.08 9.20 19.51
N PRO A 361 -20.56 10.45 19.65
CA PRO A 361 -21.62 10.98 18.80
C PRO A 361 -21.26 10.67 17.33
N GLY A 362 -22.26 10.34 16.51
CA GLY A 362 -22.00 10.12 15.09
C GLY A 362 -21.23 11.33 14.52
N ALA A 363 -20.35 11.13 13.53
CA ALA A 363 -19.50 12.17 12.91
C ALA A 363 -20.23 13.46 12.46
N TRP A 364 -21.56 13.45 12.55
CA TRP A 364 -22.53 14.45 12.18
C TRP A 364 -22.94 15.42 13.32
N GLU A 365 -23.06 14.95 14.57
CA GLU A 365 -23.38 15.81 15.73
C GLU A 365 -22.21 16.76 16.10
N ALA A 366 -21.05 16.51 15.49
CA ALA A 366 -19.76 17.15 15.68
C ALA A 366 -19.54 18.45 14.87
N LEU A 367 -20.51 18.94 14.10
CA LEU A 367 -20.29 20.08 13.19
C LEU A 367 -20.44 21.47 13.82
N SER A 368 -20.49 21.61 15.14
CA SER A 368 -20.97 22.82 15.85
C SER A 368 -20.17 24.12 15.66
N THR A 369 -19.01 24.10 14.99
CA THR A 369 -18.10 25.26 14.86
C THR A 369 -18.05 25.94 13.48
N LEU A 370 -18.66 25.37 12.43
CA LEU A 370 -18.91 26.08 11.16
C LEU A 370 -20.04 27.11 11.32
N ASN A 371 -20.07 28.17 10.49
CA ASN A 371 -21.31 28.94 10.36
C ASN A 371 -22.42 27.99 9.86
N GLU A 372 -23.65 28.22 10.29
CA GLU A 372 -24.77 27.29 10.09
C GLU A 372 -24.97 26.94 8.62
N GLU A 373 -24.74 27.92 7.72
CA GLU A 373 -24.82 27.77 6.27
C GLU A 373 -23.75 26.82 5.67
N ALA A 374 -22.48 26.89 6.10
CA ALA A 374 -21.43 26.01 5.60
C ALA A 374 -21.62 24.56 6.07
N ARG A 375 -22.18 24.37 7.27
CA ARG A 375 -22.57 23.05 7.78
C ARG A 375 -23.68 22.43 6.94
N ASP A 376 -24.75 23.19 6.70
CA ASP A 376 -25.91 22.71 5.94
C ASP A 376 -25.53 22.41 4.48
N LEU A 377 -24.73 23.28 3.85
CA LEU A 377 -24.24 23.05 2.50
C LEU A 377 -23.36 21.80 2.40
N MET A 378 -22.46 21.57 3.36
CA MET A 378 -21.60 20.39 3.36
C MET A 378 -22.42 19.11 3.59
N GLU A 379 -23.49 19.16 4.38
CA GLU A 379 -24.38 18.01 4.56
C GLU A 379 -25.24 17.71 3.36
N ILE A 380 -25.89 18.72 2.79
CA ILE A 380 -26.66 18.55 1.56
C ILE A 380 -25.75 17.96 0.50
N THR A 381 -24.53 18.50 0.35
CA THR A 381 -23.54 17.96 -0.58
C THR A 381 -23.21 16.50 -0.28
N ARG A 382 -22.93 16.14 0.98
CA ARG A 382 -22.60 14.75 1.36
C ARG A 382 -23.79 13.79 1.21
N GLN A 383 -25.00 14.21 1.55
CA GLN A 383 -26.22 13.42 1.42
C GLN A 383 -26.52 13.19 -0.05
N THR A 384 -26.63 14.26 -0.85
CA THR A 384 -26.80 14.17 -2.31
C THR A 384 -25.71 13.30 -2.92
N LEU A 385 -24.46 13.41 -2.49
CA LEU A 385 -23.39 12.54 -2.97
C LEU A 385 -23.66 11.06 -2.67
N LYS A 386 -24.10 10.71 -1.45
CA LYS A 386 -24.33 9.31 -1.05
C LYS A 386 -25.66 8.71 -1.53
N SER A 387 -26.75 9.48 -1.52
CA SER A 387 -28.09 8.98 -1.83
C SER A 387 -28.48 9.14 -3.28
N GLU A 388 -27.90 10.10 -3.99
CA GLU A 388 -28.29 10.42 -5.38
C GLU A 388 -27.14 10.15 -6.35
N ILE A 389 -25.96 10.73 -6.11
CA ILE A 389 -24.84 10.68 -7.07
C ILE A 389 -24.17 9.30 -7.09
N ILE A 390 -23.67 8.82 -5.95
CA ILE A 390 -22.94 7.53 -5.87
C ILE A 390 -23.78 6.35 -6.42
N PRO A 391 -25.09 6.20 -6.09
CA PRO A 391 -25.90 5.12 -6.63
C PRO A 391 -26.14 5.22 -8.14
N ALA A 392 -26.05 6.42 -8.73
CA ALA A 392 -26.24 6.66 -10.16
C ALA A 392 -24.93 6.55 -10.97
N LEU A 393 -23.77 6.46 -10.31
CA LEU A 393 -22.48 6.32 -10.95
C LEU A 393 -22.02 4.86 -11.02
N GLU A 394 -21.24 4.53 -12.05
CA GLU A 394 -20.59 3.24 -12.22
C GLU A 394 -19.07 3.42 -12.45
N GLY A 395 -18.32 2.33 -12.29
CA GLY A 395 -16.88 2.29 -12.56
C GLY A 395 -16.07 3.35 -11.81
N GLU A 396 -15.16 4.00 -12.53
CA GLU A 396 -14.22 5.00 -12.00
C GLU A 396 -14.92 6.23 -11.41
N ALA A 397 -16.00 6.71 -12.03
CA ALA A 397 -16.74 7.86 -11.53
C ALA A 397 -17.33 7.60 -10.13
N ARG A 398 -17.86 6.39 -9.91
CA ARG A 398 -18.37 5.97 -8.60
C ARG A 398 -17.25 5.90 -7.56
N HIS A 399 -16.09 5.37 -7.95
CA HIS A 399 -14.93 5.28 -7.07
C HIS A 399 -14.46 6.68 -6.60
N SER A 400 -14.29 7.62 -7.53
CA SER A 400 -13.92 9.00 -7.22
C SER A 400 -14.94 9.69 -6.30
N ALA A 401 -16.24 9.49 -6.53
CA ALA A 401 -17.26 10.01 -5.63
C ALA A 401 -17.18 9.42 -4.22
N LEU A 402 -16.89 8.12 -4.08
CA LEU A 402 -16.67 7.50 -2.77
C LEU A 402 -15.45 8.09 -2.04
N MET A 403 -14.35 8.38 -2.75
CA MET A 403 -13.17 9.04 -2.17
C MET A 403 -13.49 10.45 -1.67
N VAL A 404 -14.25 11.25 -2.44
CA VAL A 404 -14.69 12.59 -2.02
C VAL A 404 -15.56 12.50 -0.77
N ALA A 405 -16.51 11.56 -0.69
CA ALA A 405 -17.31 11.34 0.52
C ALA A 405 -16.45 10.99 1.74
N ASN A 406 -15.39 10.19 1.56
CA ASN A 406 -14.49 9.84 2.65
C ASN A 406 -13.70 11.06 3.14
N ALA A 407 -13.13 11.84 2.22
CA ALA A 407 -12.39 13.06 2.54
C ALA A 407 -13.25 14.06 3.33
N LEU A 408 -14.48 14.32 2.88
CA LEU A 408 -15.43 15.18 3.60
C LEU A 408 -15.72 14.67 5.02
N SER A 409 -15.81 13.35 5.19
CA SER A 409 -16.05 12.73 6.50
C SER A 409 -14.85 12.88 7.44
N ILE A 410 -13.62 12.86 6.91
CA ILE A 410 -12.39 13.07 7.70
C ILE A 410 -12.30 14.54 8.14
N ILE A 411 -12.51 15.48 7.22
CA ILE A 411 -12.49 16.93 7.50
C ILE A 411 -13.49 17.28 8.60
N ALA A 412 -14.71 16.76 8.50
CA ALA A 412 -15.74 16.98 9.52
C ALA A 412 -15.30 16.53 10.92
N ARG A 413 -14.62 15.39 11.04
CA ARG A 413 -14.12 14.87 12.33
C ARG A 413 -12.94 15.67 12.86
N GLN A 414 -12.03 16.12 11.99
CA GLN A 414 -10.88 16.96 12.40
C GLN A 414 -11.30 18.31 12.99
N GLN A 415 -12.30 18.97 12.39
CA GLN A 415 -12.77 20.30 12.80
C GLN A 415 -13.46 20.34 14.18
N TYR A 416 -13.98 19.21 14.67
CA TYR A 416 -14.67 19.16 15.96
C TYR A 416 -13.74 18.98 17.16
N GLN A 417 -12.71 18.15 17.00
CA GLN A 417 -11.99 17.54 18.12
C GLN A 417 -10.49 17.43 17.91
N GLY A 418 -9.98 17.77 16.72
CA GLY A 418 -8.56 17.65 16.42
C GLY A 418 -7.73 18.36 17.49
N GLU A 419 -7.85 19.66 17.62
CA GLU A 419 -6.99 20.40 18.55
C GLU A 419 -7.16 19.98 20.02
N SER A 420 -8.37 19.70 20.52
CA SER A 420 -8.57 19.40 21.95
C SER A 420 -8.12 18.00 22.36
N ILE A 421 -8.40 16.98 21.54
CA ILE A 421 -7.92 15.61 21.80
C ILE A 421 -6.41 15.54 21.60
N TRP A 422 -5.88 16.18 20.55
CA TRP A 422 -4.44 16.23 20.32
C TRP A 422 -3.71 16.91 21.46
N HIS A 423 -4.25 18.01 21.97
CA HIS A 423 -3.66 18.70 23.11
C HIS A 423 -3.65 17.81 24.36
N GLN A 424 -4.77 17.16 24.69
CA GLN A 424 -4.87 16.30 25.87
C GLN A 424 -3.95 15.08 25.81
N VAL A 425 -3.93 14.37 24.67
CA VAL A 425 -3.04 13.23 24.46
C VAL A 425 -1.58 13.68 24.58
N ARG A 426 -1.22 14.79 23.95
CA ARG A 426 0.16 15.31 23.99
C ARG A 426 0.59 15.82 25.36
N GLU A 427 -0.27 16.50 26.09
CA GLU A 427 0.00 16.90 27.47
C GLU A 427 0.20 15.69 28.36
N THR A 428 -0.65 14.67 28.21
CA THR A 428 -0.55 13.42 28.97
C THR A 428 0.77 12.71 28.67
N LEU A 429 1.11 12.53 27.38
CA LEU A 429 2.37 11.93 26.94
C LEU A 429 3.57 12.70 27.45
N SER A 430 3.55 14.03 27.32
CA SER A 430 4.65 14.89 27.70
C SER A 430 4.88 14.86 29.21
N HIS A 431 3.81 14.90 30.00
CA HIS A 431 3.88 14.78 31.45
C HIS A 431 4.41 13.39 31.88
N GLN A 432 3.87 12.30 31.32
CA GLN A 432 4.28 10.94 31.69
C GLN A 432 5.72 10.61 31.27
N LEU A 433 6.21 11.17 30.16
CA LEU A 433 7.54 10.92 29.64
C LEU A 433 8.56 11.99 30.01
N SER A 434 8.14 13.04 30.73
CA SER A 434 8.95 14.22 31.09
C SER A 434 9.56 14.93 29.87
N LEU A 435 8.78 15.05 28.79
CA LEU A 435 9.20 15.67 27.53
C LEU A 435 8.99 17.20 27.56
N PRO A 436 9.72 17.97 26.73
CA PRO A 436 9.51 19.41 26.65
C PRO A 436 8.18 19.75 25.99
N MET A 437 7.41 20.66 26.59
CA MET A 437 6.28 21.34 25.95
C MET A 437 6.71 22.74 25.52
N GLU A 438 6.77 22.96 24.21
CA GLU A 438 7.04 24.28 23.64
C GLU A 438 5.77 24.83 22.96
N PRO A 439 5.20 25.95 23.45
CA PRO A 439 3.98 26.52 22.87
C PRO A 439 4.12 26.93 21.40
N GLU A 440 5.33 27.32 20.97
CA GLU A 440 5.63 27.75 19.61
C GLU A 440 5.98 26.58 18.68
N ASP A 441 6.20 25.39 19.23
CA ASP A 441 6.59 24.22 18.48
C ASP A 441 5.75 22.99 18.85
N PRO A 442 4.67 22.73 18.09
CA PRO A 442 3.78 21.62 18.34
C PRO A 442 4.43 20.24 18.10
N HIS A 443 5.70 20.14 17.72
CA HIS A 443 6.34 18.84 17.48
C HIS A 443 7.58 18.61 18.37
N ALA A 444 7.92 19.53 19.27
CA ALA A 444 9.10 19.47 20.13
C ALA A 444 9.17 18.18 20.98
N ALA A 445 8.07 17.84 21.67
CA ALA A 445 7.98 16.64 22.51
C ALA A 445 8.18 15.36 21.68
N ALA A 446 7.52 15.27 20.52
CA ALA A 446 7.57 14.10 19.65
C ALA A 446 8.96 13.93 19.00
N ARG A 447 9.64 15.01 18.61
CA ARG A 447 11.03 14.95 18.15
C ARG A 447 11.98 14.47 19.23
N THR A 448 11.85 15.01 20.44
CA THR A 448 12.65 14.59 21.59
C THR A 448 12.46 13.10 21.85
N LEU A 449 11.22 12.61 21.84
CA LEU A 449 10.91 11.20 22.00
C LEU A 449 11.52 10.31 20.90
N VAL A 450 11.42 10.73 19.63
CA VAL A 450 12.05 10.00 18.51
C VAL A 450 13.56 9.91 18.71
N ASP A 451 14.21 10.99 19.13
CA ASP A 451 15.65 10.99 19.40
C ASP A 451 16.04 10.06 20.55
N GLU A 452 15.29 10.08 21.66
CA GLU A 452 15.50 9.17 22.79
C GLU A 452 15.34 7.70 22.38
N ILE A 453 14.34 7.38 21.55
CA ILE A 453 14.13 6.03 20.98
C ILE A 453 15.34 5.63 20.13
N HIS A 454 15.80 6.51 19.23
CA HIS A 454 16.96 6.22 18.38
C HIS A 454 18.25 6.02 19.19
N ARG A 455 18.43 6.77 20.29
CA ARG A 455 19.57 6.62 21.21
C ARG A 455 19.45 5.40 22.14
N GLY A 456 18.32 4.70 22.13
CA GLY A 456 18.08 3.54 22.97
C GLY A 456 17.79 3.88 24.44
N GLU A 457 17.43 5.12 24.74
CA GLU A 457 17.14 5.57 26.11
C GLU A 457 15.84 4.96 26.67
N ARG A 458 15.01 4.41 25.76
CA ARG A 458 13.74 3.74 26.02
C ARG A 458 13.80 2.21 25.82
N ASP A 459 14.99 1.63 25.73
CA ASP A 459 15.20 0.21 25.41
C ASP A 459 14.94 -0.78 26.54
N ASP A 460 14.94 -0.29 27.78
CA ASP A 460 14.58 -1.08 28.96
C ASP A 460 13.17 -1.69 28.77
N PRO A 461 12.96 -3.00 29.03
CA PRO A 461 11.69 -3.67 28.73
C PRO A 461 10.45 -2.98 29.31
N ASP A 462 10.51 -2.58 30.59
CA ASP A 462 9.39 -1.89 31.26
C ASP A 462 9.08 -0.55 30.58
N ARG A 463 10.12 0.23 30.23
CA ARG A 463 9.96 1.50 29.52
C ARG A 463 9.49 1.33 28.08
N PHE A 464 9.96 0.29 27.40
CA PHE A 464 9.64 0.01 26.00
C PHE A 464 8.17 -0.35 25.84
N GLU A 465 7.65 -1.19 26.74
CA GLU A 465 6.24 -1.60 26.74
C GLU A 465 5.31 -0.49 27.19
N ALA A 466 5.69 0.26 28.23
CA ALA A 466 4.84 1.36 28.66
C ALA A 466 4.83 2.52 27.63
N LEU A 467 5.90 2.70 26.86
CA LEU A 467 5.90 3.57 25.69
C LEU A 467 4.94 3.06 24.60
N ARG A 468 4.88 1.76 24.33
CA ARG A 468 3.91 1.18 23.39
C ARG A 468 2.47 1.51 23.78
N HIS A 469 2.11 1.38 25.06
CA HIS A 469 0.78 1.73 25.55
C HIS A 469 0.41 3.17 25.25
N LEU A 470 1.32 4.09 25.54
CA LEU A 470 1.18 5.52 25.30
C LEU A 470 1.04 5.84 23.81
N LEU A 471 1.89 5.24 22.99
CA LEU A 471 1.84 5.34 21.52
C LEU A 471 0.53 4.77 20.95
N ARG A 472 -0.02 3.72 21.55
CA ARG A 472 -1.32 3.14 21.17
C ARG A 472 -2.47 4.07 21.47
N GLU A 473 -2.49 4.74 22.61
CA GLU A 473 -3.55 5.73 22.91
C GLU A 473 -3.55 6.88 21.90
N ASP A 474 -2.37 7.38 21.52
CA ASP A 474 -2.21 8.38 20.47
C ASP A 474 -2.68 7.89 19.09
N ALA A 475 -2.21 6.71 18.66
CA ALA A 475 -2.60 6.13 17.39
C ALA A 475 -4.11 5.83 17.33
N LEU A 476 -4.71 5.35 18.43
CA LEU A 476 -6.16 5.12 18.56
C LEU A 476 -6.95 6.43 18.42
N ALA A 477 -6.50 7.50 19.06
CA ALA A 477 -7.11 8.81 18.91
C ALA A 477 -7.06 9.27 17.44
N ARG A 478 -5.94 9.06 16.73
CA ARG A 478 -5.77 9.47 15.32
C ARG A 478 -6.64 8.60 14.40
N ALA A 479 -6.73 7.32 14.69
CA ALA A 479 -7.53 6.36 13.96
C ALA A 479 -9.03 6.63 14.12
N ARG A 480 -9.54 7.06 15.29
CA ARG A 480 -10.97 7.42 15.44
C ARG A 480 -11.40 8.53 14.47
N ILE A 481 -10.49 9.42 14.09
CA ILE A 481 -10.72 10.52 13.14
C ILE A 481 -10.56 10.05 11.68
N SER A 482 -9.47 9.37 11.37
CA SER A 482 -9.11 9.04 9.98
C SER A 482 -9.61 7.67 9.51
N GLN A 483 -9.65 6.69 10.41
CA GLN A 483 -9.96 5.28 10.18
C GLN A 483 -10.82 4.67 11.30
N PRO A 484 -12.09 5.07 11.43
CA PRO A 484 -12.94 4.64 12.55
C PRO A 484 -13.13 3.12 12.63
N ARG A 485 -13.06 2.40 11.50
CA ARG A 485 -13.12 0.93 11.48
C ARG A 485 -11.90 0.27 12.13
N ALA A 486 -10.70 0.81 11.88
CA ALA A 486 -9.48 0.31 12.51
C ALA A 486 -9.54 0.53 14.04
N ALA A 487 -10.03 1.69 14.47
CA ALA A 487 -10.21 1.98 15.89
C ALA A 487 -11.29 1.11 16.58
N GLN A 488 -12.30 0.65 15.85
CA GLN A 488 -13.34 -0.24 16.37
C GLN A 488 -12.86 -1.68 16.55
N ALA A 489 -11.94 -2.16 15.72
CA ALA A 489 -11.37 -3.50 15.85
C ALA A 489 -10.47 -3.67 17.10
N GLU A 490 -10.15 -2.56 17.77
CA GLU A 490 -9.32 -2.48 18.98
C GLU A 490 -10.13 -2.45 20.28
N GLN A 491 -11.47 -2.36 20.19
CA GLN A 491 -12.43 -2.41 21.30
C GLN A 491 -12.95 -3.84 21.48
#